data_AF-A0AAD7XW31-F1
#
_entry.id   AF-A0AAD7XW31-F1
#
_cell.length_a   1.000
_cell.length_b   1.000
_cell.length_c   1.000
_cell.angle_alpha   90.00
_cell.angle_beta   90.00
_cell.angle_gamma   90.00
#
_symmetry.space_group_name_H-M   'P 1'
#
loop_
_entity.id
_entity.type
_entity.pdbx_description
1 polymer ?
#
loop_
_entity_poly.entity_id
_entity_poly.type
_entity_poly.pdbx_seq_one_letter_code
_entity_poly.pdbx_strand_id
1 'polypeptide(L)'
;MQVEYGEEFEDTSNINRSMEQPPYRQASDDTIVRQSSWKIMFQEIQQHVMQTITNNKQLLFGKGSNLQGPSSQQRTTCREKNGSLYSTTTTSHNQRQLQTSQLYSHPDFRVLYVPAGNEDIMRIVQPSKDLEHQQRLEVCGYYALSHLWGDVQNAPLWDVSDLIVDEHGNPAQPVPMRPEKRDTILALLKPGSYWWIDVLCARTDTPLMIMGDVYESCYGCFALIDVSPAISGIQQINAKWLTLSIVVTHTLRAYRHAIKHNDIDEFEHYCATPTGAEDVGKPLRLKEVGIQFHDELHAVAQFFDCFWFSRVWTWQEFLLPERFTAIDERCDTVRFHGSTFVYLDQIIWSLQKIHSMIESEPILKEEYQGGITQAISKSYTRFHHIIEQQRTIKVDLQLWKNSKARLIGLKSVLDNLAGSPRTCTNPVDYVYGVLGLLAIDVPRMDDPQAVWSTFLSVLGERLQSVEKNDPDFFASISETAHSFDLSKANNLGHVYDGLVKFTRKSSKHTRMGTQ
;
A
#
# COMPACT_ATOMS: atom_id res chain seq x y z
N MET A 1 0.56 55.86 10.65
CA MET A 1 1.02 55.80 9.25
C MET A 1 0.14 54.79 8.53
N GLN A 2 -1.00 55.26 8.04
CA GLN A 2 -1.91 54.52 7.17
C GLN A 2 -1.48 54.79 5.73
N VAL A 3 -1.53 53.77 4.89
CA VAL A 3 -1.43 53.93 3.43
C VAL A 3 -2.68 53.30 2.85
N GLU A 4 -3.58 54.16 2.41
CA GLU A 4 -4.72 53.86 1.56
C GLU A 4 -4.23 53.60 0.13
N TYR A 5 -4.85 52.64 -0.55
CA TYR A 5 -4.94 52.64 -2.01
C TYR A 5 -6.40 52.32 -2.36
N GLY A 6 -7.07 53.32 -2.91
CA GLY A 6 -8.33 53.19 -3.61
C GLY A 6 -8.06 53.20 -5.12
N GLU A 7 -8.80 52.39 -5.85
CA GLU A 7 -9.08 52.61 -7.27
C GLU A 7 -10.57 52.35 -7.50
N GLU A 8 -11.26 53.42 -7.88
CA GLU A 8 -12.58 53.41 -8.51
C GLU A 8 -12.40 53.06 -10.00
N PHE A 9 -13.32 52.27 -10.57
CA PHE A 9 -13.64 52.36 -11.99
C PHE A 9 -15.11 52.00 -12.26
N GLU A 10 -15.61 52.63 -13.31
CA GLU A 10 -16.98 53.10 -13.54
C GLU A 10 -18.02 52.04 -13.92
N ASP A 11 -19.25 52.36 -13.53
CA ASP A 11 -20.51 51.86 -14.07
C ASP A 11 -20.63 52.13 -15.58
N THR A 12 -20.92 51.09 -16.37
CA THR A 12 -21.68 51.25 -17.61
C THR A 12 -22.72 50.14 -17.78
N SER A 13 -23.86 50.60 -18.27
CA SER A 13 -25.19 50.00 -18.27
C SER A 13 -25.49 48.99 -19.39
N ASN A 14 -26.47 48.12 -19.11
CA ASN A 14 -27.52 47.61 -20.02
C ASN A 14 -27.11 46.93 -21.33
N ILE A 15 -27.21 45.59 -21.37
CA ILE A 15 -27.67 44.85 -22.56
C ILE A 15 -28.60 43.69 -22.15
N ASN A 16 -29.88 43.83 -22.48
CA ASN A 16 -30.85 42.74 -22.59
C ASN A 16 -30.38 41.75 -23.68
N ARG A 17 -30.23 40.46 -23.34
CA ARG A 17 -30.24 39.37 -24.32
C ARG A 17 -30.97 38.14 -23.78
N SER A 18 -31.89 37.67 -24.60
CA SER A 18 -32.80 36.55 -24.41
C SER A 18 -32.07 35.23 -24.15
N MET A 19 -32.64 34.44 -23.24
CA MET A 19 -32.35 33.01 -23.09
C MET A 19 -32.67 32.26 -24.39
N GLU A 20 -31.64 31.69 -25.02
CA GLU A 20 -31.78 30.50 -25.86
C GLU A 20 -31.12 29.33 -25.13
N GLN A 21 -31.87 28.23 -24.97
CA GLN A 21 -31.38 26.99 -24.38
C GLN A 21 -30.33 26.32 -25.30
N PRO A 22 -29.26 25.72 -24.75
CA PRO A 22 -28.32 24.96 -25.56
C PRO A 22 -28.93 23.60 -25.97
N PRO A 23 -28.54 23.05 -27.14
CA PRO A 23 -29.10 21.80 -27.63
C PRO A 23 -28.57 20.61 -26.82
N TYR A 24 -29.49 19.68 -26.56
CA TYR A 24 -29.30 18.36 -25.98
C TYR A 24 -28.12 17.63 -26.66
N ARG A 25 -27.02 17.38 -25.92
CA ARG A 25 -25.92 16.54 -26.41
C ARG A 25 -26.34 15.07 -26.38
N GLN A 26 -26.28 14.41 -27.53
CA GLN A 26 -26.40 12.95 -27.65
C GLN A 26 -25.22 12.27 -26.94
N ALA A 27 -25.51 11.49 -25.90
CA ALA A 27 -24.55 10.81 -25.04
C ALA A 27 -24.26 9.34 -25.44
N SER A 28 -24.61 8.91 -26.66
CA SER A 28 -24.55 7.47 -27.01
C SER A 28 -23.17 6.96 -27.44
N ASP A 29 -22.30 7.83 -27.98
CA ASP A 29 -21.07 7.38 -28.66
C ASP A 29 -19.83 7.39 -27.74
N ASP A 30 -19.81 8.24 -26.71
CA ASP A 30 -18.70 8.34 -25.75
C ASP A 30 -18.61 7.15 -24.79
N THR A 31 -19.74 6.50 -24.48
CA THR A 31 -19.82 5.41 -23.50
C THR A 31 -19.18 4.12 -24.03
N ILE A 32 -19.30 3.87 -25.34
CA ILE A 32 -18.74 2.69 -26.02
C ILE A 32 -17.21 2.81 -26.18
N VAL A 33 -16.71 4.02 -26.43
CA VAL A 33 -15.26 4.33 -26.46
C VAL A 33 -14.63 4.20 -25.07
N ARG A 34 -15.38 4.52 -24.01
CA ARG A 34 -14.93 4.37 -22.62
C ARG A 34 -14.81 2.89 -22.20
N GLN A 35 -15.81 2.04 -22.49
CA GLN A 35 -15.80 0.62 -22.06
C GLN A 35 -14.70 -0.22 -22.72
N SER A 36 -14.43 -0.02 -24.01
CA SER A 36 -13.38 -0.72 -24.77
C SER A 36 -11.96 -0.37 -24.29
N SER A 37 -11.75 0.87 -23.85
CA SER A 37 -10.46 1.33 -23.32
C SER A 37 -10.06 0.67 -21.99
N TRP A 38 -11.02 0.25 -21.15
CA TRP A 38 -10.73 -0.33 -19.84
C TRP A 38 -10.26 -1.78 -19.89
N LYS A 39 -10.79 -2.58 -20.84
CA LYS A 39 -10.39 -3.98 -21.04
C LYS A 39 -8.95 -4.05 -21.58
N ILE A 40 -8.62 -3.12 -22.48
CA ILE A 40 -7.25 -2.93 -23.00
C ILE A 40 -6.31 -2.51 -21.86
N MET A 41 -6.69 -1.51 -21.05
CA MET A 41 -5.88 -1.02 -19.91
C MET A 41 -5.50 -2.12 -18.91
N PHE A 42 -6.45 -2.95 -18.48
CA PHE A 42 -6.15 -4.01 -17.51
C PHE A 42 -5.31 -5.13 -18.12
N GLN A 43 -5.55 -5.45 -19.39
CA GLN A 43 -4.71 -6.41 -20.11
C GLN A 43 -3.29 -5.88 -20.30
N GLU A 44 -3.11 -4.60 -20.62
CA GLU A 44 -1.79 -3.98 -20.78
C GLU A 44 -1.02 -3.89 -19.47
N ILE A 45 -1.65 -3.46 -18.37
CA ILE A 45 -0.99 -3.44 -17.06
C ILE A 45 -0.60 -4.85 -16.63
N GLN A 46 -1.49 -5.83 -16.78
CA GLN A 46 -1.18 -7.23 -16.45
C GLN A 46 -0.08 -7.80 -17.35
N GLN A 47 -0.14 -7.56 -18.66
CA GLN A 47 0.89 -7.99 -19.60
C GLN A 47 2.24 -7.33 -19.29
N HIS A 48 2.26 -6.03 -19.02
CA HIS A 48 3.48 -5.29 -18.73
C HIS A 48 4.12 -5.73 -17.41
N VAL A 49 3.33 -5.97 -16.36
CA VAL A 49 3.81 -6.56 -15.10
C VAL A 49 4.38 -7.97 -15.33
N MET A 50 3.68 -8.81 -16.09
CA MET A 50 4.15 -10.18 -16.41
C MET A 50 5.41 -10.18 -17.27
N GLN A 51 5.51 -9.27 -18.25
CA GLN A 51 6.68 -9.07 -19.10
C GLN A 51 7.88 -8.62 -18.24
N THR A 52 7.67 -7.68 -17.33
CA THR A 52 8.70 -7.16 -16.43
C THR A 52 9.22 -8.24 -15.49
N ILE A 53 8.33 -9.04 -14.89
CA ILE A 53 8.70 -10.20 -14.07
C ILE A 53 9.52 -11.21 -14.89
N THR A 54 9.10 -11.48 -16.12
CA THR A 54 9.76 -12.44 -17.02
C THR A 54 11.15 -11.95 -17.44
N ASN A 55 11.27 -10.69 -17.83
CA ASN A 55 12.53 -10.07 -18.22
C ASN A 55 13.51 -10.03 -17.03
N ASN A 56 13.03 -9.69 -15.83
CA ASN A 56 13.85 -9.69 -14.63
C ASN A 56 14.31 -11.09 -14.24
N LYS A 57 13.47 -12.12 -14.38
CA LYS A 57 13.90 -13.52 -14.19
C LYS A 57 14.98 -13.93 -15.19
N GLN A 58 14.86 -13.56 -16.46
CA GLN A 58 15.85 -13.86 -17.48
C GLN A 58 17.17 -13.11 -17.27
N LEU A 59 17.11 -11.86 -16.81
CA LEU A 59 18.29 -11.05 -16.47
C LEU A 59 19.01 -11.55 -15.20
N LEU A 60 18.28 -12.09 -14.23
CA LEU A 60 18.82 -12.51 -12.94
C LEU A 60 19.33 -13.95 -12.93
N PHE A 61 18.71 -14.87 -13.70
CA PHE A 61 19.04 -16.30 -13.67
C PHE A 61 19.71 -16.81 -14.94
N GLY A 62 19.92 -15.94 -15.94
CA GLY A 62 20.50 -16.30 -17.23
C GLY A 62 19.57 -17.18 -18.07
N LYS A 63 19.73 -17.15 -19.40
CA LYS A 63 19.10 -18.15 -20.28
C LYS A 63 19.75 -19.50 -19.96
N GLY A 64 19.00 -20.41 -19.34
CA GLY A 64 19.43 -21.79 -19.14
C GLY A 64 19.91 -22.37 -20.46
N SER A 65 21.22 -22.58 -20.56
CA SER A 65 21.87 -23.16 -21.72
C SER A 65 21.45 -24.63 -21.81
N ASN A 66 20.69 -24.96 -22.85
CA ASN A 66 20.46 -26.34 -23.29
C ASN A 66 21.80 -26.97 -23.68
N LEU A 67 22.42 -27.71 -22.76
CA LEU A 67 23.48 -28.66 -23.07
C LEU A 67 22.87 -30.06 -23.07
N GLN A 68 22.70 -30.61 -24.27
CA GLN A 68 22.49 -32.04 -24.50
C GLN A 68 23.81 -32.79 -24.28
N GLY A 69 23.78 -33.84 -23.46
CA GLY A 69 24.88 -34.80 -23.29
C GLY A 69 24.46 -35.98 -22.39
N PRO A 70 25.02 -37.19 -22.56
CA PRO A 70 24.21 -38.38 -22.82
C PRO A 70 23.92 -39.28 -21.61
N SER A 71 22.95 -40.15 -21.84
CA SER A 71 22.46 -41.27 -21.03
C SER A 71 23.53 -42.17 -20.41
N SER A 72 23.39 -42.48 -19.12
CA SER A 72 23.82 -43.76 -18.54
C SER A 72 23.03 -44.15 -17.29
N GLN A 73 22.82 -45.46 -17.16
CA GLN A 73 21.86 -46.17 -16.31
C GLN A 73 22.23 -46.26 -14.81
N GLN A 74 21.18 -46.35 -13.99
CA GLN A 74 21.00 -47.16 -12.77
C GLN A 74 21.96 -46.98 -11.56
N ARG A 75 21.39 -46.55 -10.42
CA ARG A 75 21.08 -47.47 -9.29
C ARG A 75 20.21 -46.80 -8.23
N THR A 76 19.16 -47.54 -7.86
CA THR A 76 18.18 -47.31 -6.80
C THR A 76 18.76 -47.50 -5.40
N THR A 77 18.58 -46.50 -4.52
CA THR A 77 18.41 -46.71 -3.08
C THR A 77 17.38 -45.70 -2.55
N CYS A 78 16.23 -46.23 -2.08
CA CYS A 78 15.16 -45.47 -1.45
C CYS A 78 15.63 -44.86 -0.13
N ARG A 79 15.44 -43.54 0.03
CA ARG A 79 15.36 -42.89 1.34
C ARG A 79 14.26 -41.84 1.30
N GLU A 80 13.06 -42.26 1.71
CA GLU A 80 11.92 -41.39 1.99
C GLU A 80 12.25 -40.46 3.16
N LYS A 81 12.65 -39.22 2.88
CA LYS A 81 12.43 -38.05 3.74
C LYS A 81 12.42 -36.82 2.86
N ASN A 82 11.23 -36.27 2.61
CA ASN A 82 10.91 -34.84 2.39
C ASN A 82 9.63 -34.70 1.57
N GLY A 83 8.49 -34.86 2.23
CA GLY A 83 7.17 -34.46 1.71
C GLY A 83 6.49 -33.56 2.72
N SER A 84 6.86 -32.28 2.81
CA SER A 84 6.15 -31.32 3.68
C SER A 84 6.37 -29.83 3.33
N LEU A 85 6.80 -29.49 2.11
CA LEU A 85 6.91 -28.07 1.71
C LEU A 85 5.92 -27.62 0.63
N TYR A 86 5.15 -28.52 0.02
CA TYR A 86 4.19 -28.20 -1.04
C TYR A 86 2.72 -28.20 -0.57
N SER A 87 2.45 -28.42 0.72
CA SER A 87 1.09 -28.47 1.29
C SER A 87 0.55 -27.09 1.73
N THR A 88 1.42 -26.09 1.87
CA THR A 88 1.07 -24.79 2.46
C THR A 88 0.23 -23.89 1.55
N THR A 89 0.43 -23.96 0.23
CA THR A 89 -0.28 -23.11 -0.74
C THR A 89 -1.77 -23.43 -0.81
N THR A 90 -2.15 -24.72 -0.86
CA THR A 90 -3.57 -25.12 -0.94
C THR A 90 -4.35 -24.80 0.34
N THR A 91 -3.74 -24.97 1.52
CA THR A 91 -4.37 -24.61 2.79
C THR A 91 -4.61 -23.11 2.92
N SER A 92 -3.67 -22.27 2.45
CA SER A 92 -3.81 -20.81 2.51
C SER A 92 -4.95 -20.29 1.64
N HIS A 93 -5.16 -20.87 0.45
CA HIS A 93 -6.20 -20.45 -0.48
C HIS A 93 -7.60 -20.77 0.08
N ASN A 94 -7.78 -21.97 0.63
CA ASN A 94 -9.04 -22.39 1.24
C ASN A 94 -9.40 -21.54 2.48
N GLN A 95 -8.39 -21.20 3.30
CA GLN A 95 -8.61 -20.35 4.47
C GLN A 95 -9.06 -18.94 4.09
N ARG A 96 -8.44 -18.36 3.05
CA ARG A 96 -8.83 -17.04 2.53
C ARG A 96 -10.23 -17.06 1.94
N GLN A 97 -10.59 -18.11 1.19
CA GLN A 97 -11.94 -18.24 0.64
C GLN A 97 -13.00 -18.33 1.76
N LEU A 98 -12.73 -19.09 2.82
CA LEU A 98 -13.60 -19.16 3.99
C LEU A 98 -13.78 -17.80 4.68
N GLN A 99 -12.69 -17.06 4.89
CA GLN A 99 -12.72 -15.73 5.49
C GLN A 99 -13.51 -14.74 4.64
N THR A 100 -13.32 -14.76 3.31
CA THR A 100 -14.09 -13.94 2.38
C THR A 100 -15.58 -14.28 2.40
N SER A 101 -15.95 -15.57 2.40
CA SER A 101 -17.36 -15.98 2.53
C SER A 101 -17.98 -15.57 3.87
N GLN A 102 -17.19 -15.60 4.96
CA GLN A 102 -17.62 -15.10 6.27
C GLN A 102 -17.88 -13.59 6.24
N LEU A 103 -16.98 -12.81 5.63
CA LEU A 103 -17.14 -11.36 5.46
C LEU A 103 -18.39 -11.02 4.66
N TYR A 104 -18.66 -11.71 3.55
CA TYR A 104 -19.85 -11.46 2.73
C TYR A 104 -21.16 -11.82 3.45
N SER A 105 -21.08 -12.73 4.42
CA SER A 105 -22.21 -13.08 5.27
C SER A 105 -22.34 -12.15 6.49
N HIS A 106 -21.39 -11.24 6.71
CA HIS A 106 -21.38 -10.38 7.89
C HIS A 106 -22.46 -9.29 7.79
N PRO A 107 -23.29 -9.09 8.84
CA PRO A 107 -24.40 -8.15 8.80
C PRO A 107 -23.98 -6.68 8.68
N ASP A 108 -22.75 -6.34 9.04
CA ASP A 108 -22.24 -4.98 8.93
C ASP A 108 -21.41 -4.72 7.66
N PHE A 109 -21.13 -5.76 6.86
CA PHE A 109 -20.40 -5.59 5.62
C PHE A 109 -21.32 -5.01 4.54
N ARG A 110 -20.89 -3.88 3.95
CA ARG A 110 -21.59 -3.16 2.90
C ARG A 110 -20.62 -2.80 1.79
N VAL A 111 -21.10 -2.73 0.57
CA VAL A 111 -20.33 -2.29 -0.59
C VAL A 111 -21.20 -1.42 -1.49
N LEU A 112 -20.58 -0.47 -2.19
CA LEU A 112 -21.17 0.28 -3.28
C LEU A 112 -21.16 -0.59 -4.55
N TYR A 113 -22.34 -0.92 -5.07
CA TYR A 113 -22.52 -1.54 -6.37
C TYR A 113 -22.70 -0.48 -7.45
N VAL A 114 -21.90 -0.59 -8.51
CA VAL A 114 -21.98 0.25 -9.70
C VAL A 114 -22.65 -0.56 -10.82
N PRO A 115 -23.86 -0.21 -11.27
CA PRO A 115 -24.57 -0.97 -12.31
C PRO A 115 -23.80 -1.06 -13.62
N ALA A 116 -23.98 -2.16 -14.36
CA ALA A 116 -23.33 -2.36 -15.66
C ALA A 116 -24.08 -1.69 -16.83
N GLY A 117 -25.37 -1.41 -16.66
CA GLY A 117 -26.26 -0.84 -17.70
C GLY A 117 -26.40 0.67 -17.60
N ASN A 118 -27.36 1.24 -18.34
CA ASN A 118 -27.70 2.66 -18.34
C ASN A 118 -28.45 3.11 -17.05
N GLU A 119 -28.50 2.27 -16.02
CA GLU A 119 -28.98 2.69 -14.71
C GLU A 119 -27.85 3.49 -14.05
N ASP A 120 -27.96 4.81 -14.09
CA ASP A 120 -26.92 5.73 -13.62
C ASP A 120 -26.75 5.76 -12.08
N ILE A 121 -27.69 5.15 -11.33
CA ILE A 121 -27.73 5.26 -9.87
C ILE A 121 -27.03 4.07 -9.21
N MET A 122 -25.93 4.35 -8.52
CA MET A 122 -25.18 3.39 -7.72
C MET A 122 -25.94 3.04 -6.43
N ARG A 123 -25.70 1.85 -5.87
CA ARG A 123 -26.45 1.35 -4.71
C ARG A 123 -25.52 0.85 -3.62
N ILE A 124 -25.71 1.29 -2.39
CA ILE A 124 -25.09 0.64 -1.24
C ILE A 124 -25.86 -0.66 -0.99
N VAL A 125 -25.16 -1.79 -1.00
CA VAL A 125 -25.76 -3.11 -0.82
C VAL A 125 -25.16 -3.80 0.38
N GLN A 126 -26.01 -4.57 1.06
CA GLN A 126 -25.62 -5.42 2.18
C GLN A 126 -25.67 -6.89 1.71
N PRO A 127 -24.53 -7.51 1.37
CA PRO A 127 -24.51 -8.83 0.75
C PRO A 127 -25.18 -9.91 1.60
N SER A 128 -25.10 -9.80 2.93
CA SER A 128 -25.76 -10.74 3.85
C SER A 128 -27.30 -10.74 3.74
N LYS A 129 -27.91 -9.77 3.06
CA LYS A 129 -29.36 -9.63 2.85
C LYS A 129 -29.77 -9.78 1.37
N ASP A 130 -28.81 -9.90 0.46
CA ASP A 130 -29.03 -9.97 -0.97
C ASP A 130 -28.19 -11.10 -1.57
N LEU A 131 -28.84 -12.25 -1.80
CA LEU A 131 -28.18 -13.46 -2.29
C LEU A 131 -27.58 -13.27 -3.69
N GLU A 132 -28.19 -12.44 -4.54
CA GLU A 132 -27.67 -12.16 -5.88
C GLU A 132 -26.34 -11.40 -5.77
N HIS A 133 -26.31 -10.33 -4.99
CA HIS A 133 -25.09 -9.56 -4.78
C HIS A 133 -24.01 -10.35 -4.01
N GLN A 134 -24.40 -11.21 -3.06
CA GLN A 134 -23.47 -12.12 -2.39
C GLN A 134 -22.80 -13.07 -3.39
N GLN A 135 -23.57 -13.76 -4.23
CA GLN A 135 -23.04 -14.68 -5.26
C GLN A 135 -22.15 -13.96 -6.27
N ARG A 136 -22.52 -12.74 -6.66
CA ARG A 136 -21.68 -11.92 -7.57
C ARG A 136 -20.37 -11.50 -6.92
N LEU A 137 -20.36 -11.16 -5.64
CA LEU A 137 -19.14 -10.83 -4.90
C LEU A 137 -18.21 -12.06 -4.75
N GLU A 138 -18.76 -13.26 -4.61
CA GLU A 138 -17.96 -14.50 -4.59
C GLU A 138 -17.23 -14.74 -5.92
N VAL A 139 -17.83 -14.32 -7.05
CA VAL A 139 -17.23 -14.48 -8.38
C VAL A 139 -16.32 -13.31 -8.76
N CYS A 140 -16.76 -12.08 -8.51
CA CYS A 140 -16.10 -10.87 -9.02
C CYS A 140 -15.19 -10.20 -7.99
N GLY A 141 -15.40 -10.44 -6.70
CA GLY A 141 -14.79 -9.67 -5.62
C GLY A 141 -15.23 -8.20 -5.61
N TYR A 142 -14.51 -7.40 -4.84
CA TYR A 142 -14.70 -5.96 -4.73
C TYR A 142 -13.35 -5.25 -4.63
N TYR A 143 -13.34 -3.96 -4.94
CA TYR A 143 -12.19 -3.08 -4.75
C TYR A 143 -12.36 -2.28 -3.46
N ALA A 144 -11.26 -1.95 -2.79
CA ALA A 144 -11.28 -1.02 -1.67
C ALA A 144 -10.72 0.33 -2.11
N LEU A 145 -11.30 1.42 -1.63
CA LEU A 145 -10.78 2.77 -1.82
C LEU A 145 -10.26 3.31 -0.49
N SER A 146 -8.95 3.20 -0.33
CA SER A 146 -8.20 3.96 0.66
C SER A 146 -8.15 5.42 0.23
N HIS A 147 -8.70 6.32 1.03
CA HIS A 147 -8.66 7.74 0.71
C HIS A 147 -8.40 8.55 1.96
N LEU A 148 -7.55 9.57 1.82
CA LEU A 148 -7.17 10.42 2.95
C LEU A 148 -8.38 11.22 3.44
N TRP A 149 -8.83 10.91 4.66
CA TRP A 149 -9.66 11.81 5.46
C TRP A 149 -8.86 13.08 5.79
N GLY A 150 -9.35 14.24 5.40
CA GLY A 150 -8.98 15.48 6.10
C GLY A 150 -9.60 15.51 7.49
N ASP A 151 -9.46 16.63 8.19
CA ASP A 151 -10.33 16.91 9.34
C ASP A 151 -11.79 16.89 8.86
N VAL A 152 -12.49 15.79 9.17
CA VAL A 152 -13.85 15.50 8.71
C VAL A 152 -14.84 16.49 9.31
N GLN A 153 -14.53 17.05 10.48
CA GLN A 153 -15.39 18.01 11.16
C GLN A 153 -15.54 19.30 10.35
N ASN A 154 -14.56 19.61 9.48
CA ASN A 154 -14.52 20.82 8.67
C ASN A 154 -14.54 20.54 7.15
N ALA A 155 -14.67 19.28 6.74
CA ALA A 155 -14.70 18.93 5.32
C ALA A 155 -16.05 19.32 4.70
N PRO A 156 -16.07 19.90 3.48
CA PRO A 156 -17.33 20.13 2.80
C PRO A 156 -18.04 18.81 2.55
N LEU A 157 -19.34 18.77 2.85
CA LEU A 157 -20.17 17.64 2.51
C LEU A 157 -20.31 17.56 0.98
N TRP A 158 -20.22 16.35 0.45
CA TRP A 158 -20.53 16.02 -0.92
C TRP A 158 -21.92 15.41 -0.95
N ASP A 159 -22.84 16.13 -1.58
CA ASP A 159 -24.15 15.59 -1.88
C ASP A 159 -24.03 14.54 -2.99
N VAL A 160 -24.36 13.31 -2.62
CA VAL A 160 -24.33 12.13 -3.49
C VAL A 160 -25.72 11.57 -3.74
N SER A 161 -26.78 12.27 -3.31
CA SER A 161 -28.17 11.81 -3.36
C SER A 161 -28.66 11.50 -4.78
N ASP A 162 -28.17 12.25 -5.78
CA ASP A 162 -28.47 12.02 -7.20
C ASP A 162 -27.67 10.86 -7.83
N LEU A 163 -26.63 10.38 -7.14
CA LEU A 163 -25.68 9.39 -7.65
C LEU A 163 -25.81 8.04 -6.95
N ILE A 164 -26.21 8.04 -5.68
CA ILE A 164 -26.16 6.87 -4.79
C ILE A 164 -27.46 6.76 -4.01
N VAL A 165 -28.02 5.56 -3.97
CA VAL A 165 -29.06 5.18 -3.01
C VAL A 165 -28.50 4.25 -1.93
N ASP A 166 -29.06 4.35 -0.73
CA ASP A 166 -28.76 3.48 0.41
C ASP A 166 -29.30 2.06 0.20
N GLU A 167 -29.04 1.17 1.17
CA GLU A 167 -29.53 -0.21 1.12
C GLU A 167 -31.06 -0.38 1.24
N HIS A 168 -31.77 0.71 1.49
CA HIS A 168 -33.23 0.79 1.54
C HIS A 168 -33.82 1.43 0.28
N GLY A 169 -32.97 1.85 -0.67
CA GLY A 169 -33.38 2.52 -1.91
C GLY A 169 -33.67 4.02 -1.75
N ASN A 170 -33.37 4.62 -0.59
CA ASN A 170 -33.50 6.06 -0.40
C ASN A 170 -32.22 6.77 -0.90
N PRO A 171 -32.30 8.04 -1.31
CA PRO A 171 -31.11 8.82 -1.63
C PRO A 171 -30.11 8.83 -0.48
N ALA A 172 -28.84 8.56 -0.78
CA ALA A 172 -27.79 8.53 0.24
C ALA A 172 -27.57 9.90 0.86
N GLN A 173 -27.24 9.91 2.16
CA GLN A 173 -26.95 11.14 2.88
C GLN A 173 -25.63 11.76 2.37
N PRO A 174 -25.49 13.11 2.44
CA PRO A 174 -24.24 13.76 2.10
C PRO A 174 -23.07 13.22 2.92
N VAL A 175 -21.95 12.97 2.26
CA VAL A 175 -20.76 12.41 2.89
C VAL A 175 -19.63 13.43 2.94
N PRO A 176 -18.82 13.47 4.00
CA PRO A 176 -17.67 14.35 4.05
C PRO A 176 -16.63 13.93 2.99
N MET A 177 -16.40 14.78 1.99
CA MET A 177 -15.46 14.49 0.92
C MET A 177 -14.89 15.78 0.35
N ARG A 178 -13.55 15.84 0.31
CA ARG A 178 -12.83 16.98 -0.28
C ARG A 178 -13.15 17.10 -1.78
N PRO A 179 -13.42 18.31 -2.31
CA PRO A 179 -13.85 18.50 -3.70
C PRO A 179 -12.88 17.91 -4.73
N GLU A 180 -11.58 18.04 -4.50
CA GLU A 180 -10.55 17.59 -5.43
C GLU A 180 -10.56 16.08 -5.70
N LYS A 181 -11.13 15.26 -4.81
CA LYS A 181 -11.18 13.79 -4.94
C LYS A 181 -12.34 13.28 -5.77
N ARG A 182 -13.41 14.07 -5.89
CA ARG A 182 -14.73 13.59 -6.34
C ARG A 182 -14.66 13.05 -7.76
N ASP A 183 -14.02 13.79 -8.65
CA ASP A 183 -13.89 13.40 -10.05
C ASP A 183 -13.02 12.14 -10.22
N THR A 184 -11.92 12.04 -9.46
CA THR A 184 -11.06 10.84 -9.45
C THR A 184 -11.82 9.60 -8.99
N ILE A 185 -12.63 9.73 -7.93
CA ILE A 185 -13.48 8.64 -7.42
C ILE A 185 -14.47 8.23 -8.50
N LEU A 186 -15.22 9.16 -9.09
CA LEU A 186 -16.19 8.85 -10.13
C LEU A 186 -15.53 8.21 -11.36
N ALA A 187 -14.33 8.65 -11.73
CA ALA A 187 -13.55 8.05 -12.82
C ALA A 187 -13.02 6.64 -12.50
N LEU A 188 -12.85 6.29 -11.21
CA LEU A 188 -12.45 4.95 -10.76
C LEU A 188 -13.60 3.94 -10.81
N LEU A 189 -14.82 4.37 -10.51
CA LEU A 189 -15.99 3.51 -10.36
C LEU A 189 -16.41 2.89 -11.69
N LYS A 190 -16.11 1.60 -11.86
CA LYS A 190 -16.38 0.87 -13.12
C LYS A 190 -17.80 0.30 -13.16
N PRO A 191 -18.50 0.37 -14.30
CA PRO A 191 -19.76 -0.33 -14.48
C PRO A 191 -19.64 -1.83 -14.19
N GLY A 192 -20.60 -2.38 -13.45
CA GLY A 192 -20.67 -3.79 -13.07
C GLY A 192 -19.72 -4.22 -11.95
N SER A 193 -19.18 -3.28 -11.17
CA SER A 193 -18.20 -3.57 -10.11
C SER A 193 -18.69 -3.22 -8.70
N TYR A 194 -17.97 -3.71 -7.70
CA TYR A 194 -18.24 -3.48 -6.28
C TYR A 194 -17.07 -2.74 -5.63
N TRP A 195 -17.39 -1.78 -4.78
CA TRP A 195 -16.41 -0.93 -4.11
C TRP A 195 -16.73 -0.83 -2.63
N TRP A 196 -15.72 -1.00 -1.80
CA TRP A 196 -15.78 -0.65 -0.41
C TRP A 196 -15.09 0.72 -0.23
N ILE A 197 -15.83 1.69 0.29
CA ILE A 197 -15.38 3.07 0.48
C ILE A 197 -15.83 3.50 1.87
N ASP A 198 -14.90 3.81 2.78
CA ASP A 198 -15.20 4.03 4.21
C ASP A 198 -16.38 4.99 4.43
N VAL A 199 -16.37 6.18 3.80
CA VAL A 199 -17.42 7.21 3.94
C VAL A 199 -18.83 6.73 3.56
N LEU A 200 -18.93 5.71 2.70
CA LEU A 200 -20.20 5.21 2.17
C LEU A 200 -20.59 3.87 2.82
N CYS A 201 -19.61 3.03 3.11
CA CYS A 201 -19.84 1.65 3.54
C CYS A 201 -19.69 1.45 5.04
N ALA A 202 -18.89 2.27 5.73
CA ALA A 202 -18.73 2.21 7.17
C ALA A 202 -19.71 3.16 7.86
N ARG A 203 -20.43 2.61 8.84
CA ARG A 203 -21.33 3.35 9.72
C ARG A 203 -20.66 3.63 11.06
N THR A 204 -21.29 4.48 11.85
CA THR A 204 -20.91 4.72 13.25
C THR A 204 -20.95 3.45 14.10
N ASP A 205 -21.76 2.46 13.72
CA ASP A 205 -21.88 1.17 14.40
C ASP A 205 -21.07 0.04 13.74
N THR A 206 -20.37 0.29 12.62
CA THR A 206 -19.56 -0.74 11.97
C THR A 206 -18.45 -1.21 12.91
N PRO A 207 -18.40 -2.51 13.27
CA PRO A 207 -17.36 -3.05 14.13
C PRO A 207 -15.99 -2.89 13.47
N LEU A 208 -15.06 -2.25 14.16
CA LEU A 208 -13.73 -1.96 13.60
C LEU A 208 -12.90 -3.23 13.34
N MET A 209 -13.25 -4.34 14.00
CA MET A 209 -12.57 -5.63 13.79
C MET A 209 -12.70 -6.14 12.35
N ILE A 210 -13.82 -5.88 11.66
CA ILE A 210 -14.04 -6.39 10.30
C ILE A 210 -13.21 -5.64 9.25
N MET A 211 -12.67 -4.47 9.59
CA MET A 211 -11.85 -3.67 8.68
C MET A 211 -10.62 -4.45 8.19
N GLY A 212 -10.08 -5.33 9.04
CA GLY A 212 -9.00 -6.23 8.66
C GLY A 212 -9.41 -7.16 7.52
N ASP A 213 -10.56 -7.82 7.69
CA ASP A 213 -11.12 -8.74 6.70
C ASP A 213 -11.49 -8.00 5.40
N VAL A 214 -12.00 -6.78 5.50
CA VAL A 214 -12.31 -5.92 4.34
C VAL A 214 -11.07 -5.71 3.47
N TYR A 215 -9.97 -5.26 4.05
CA TYR A 215 -8.78 -4.99 3.24
C TYR A 215 -8.08 -6.27 2.78
N GLU A 216 -8.13 -7.36 3.56
CA GLU A 216 -7.50 -8.64 3.19
C GLU A 216 -8.26 -9.40 2.09
N SER A 217 -9.60 -9.30 2.08
CA SER A 217 -10.48 -9.97 1.11
C SER A 217 -10.73 -9.16 -0.17
N CYS A 218 -10.33 -7.88 -0.22
CA CYS A 218 -10.50 -7.09 -1.44
C CYS A 218 -9.63 -7.62 -2.60
N TYR A 219 -10.11 -7.44 -3.83
CA TYR A 219 -9.38 -7.77 -5.06
C TYR A 219 -8.19 -6.84 -5.28
N GLY A 220 -8.33 -5.59 -4.87
CA GLY A 220 -7.28 -4.59 -4.87
C GLY A 220 -7.72 -3.33 -4.15
N CYS A 221 -6.75 -2.67 -3.54
CA CYS A 221 -6.93 -1.40 -2.86
C CYS A 221 -6.34 -0.27 -3.70
N PHE A 222 -7.11 0.80 -3.88
CA PHE A 222 -6.68 2.04 -4.48
C PHE A 222 -6.48 3.08 -3.39
N ALA A 223 -5.29 3.66 -3.30
CA ALA A 223 -4.98 4.73 -2.37
C ALA A 223 -4.96 6.08 -3.10
N LEU A 224 -5.88 6.97 -2.74
CA LEU A 224 -5.84 8.36 -3.18
C LEU A 224 -4.81 9.13 -2.36
N ILE A 225 -3.65 9.36 -2.97
CA ILE A 225 -2.49 10.01 -2.36
C ILE A 225 -2.46 11.50 -2.68
N ASP A 226 -2.08 12.28 -1.68
CA ASP A 226 -1.93 13.73 -1.71
C ASP A 226 -0.56 14.12 -2.28
N VAL A 227 -0.38 13.97 -3.59
CA VAL A 227 0.87 14.34 -4.29
C VAL A 227 0.61 15.52 -5.21
N SER A 228 1.60 16.38 -5.40
CA SER A 228 1.47 17.55 -6.28
C SER A 228 1.14 17.12 -7.72
N PRO A 229 0.17 17.74 -8.41
CA PRO A 229 -0.13 17.48 -9.82
C PRO A 229 1.07 17.64 -10.76
N ALA A 230 2.07 18.46 -10.39
CA ALA A 230 3.31 18.59 -11.16
C ALA A 230 4.11 17.28 -11.26
N ILE A 231 3.88 16.35 -10.32
CA ILE A 231 4.48 15.02 -10.26
C ILE A 231 3.55 13.96 -10.84
N SER A 232 2.27 14.29 -11.03
CA SER A 232 1.30 13.33 -11.51
C SER A 232 1.54 12.92 -12.96
N GLY A 233 2.59 13.39 -13.65
CA GLY A 233 3.19 12.67 -14.80
C GLY A 233 3.75 11.27 -14.47
N ILE A 234 3.03 10.44 -13.71
CA ILE A 234 3.38 9.11 -13.22
C ILE A 234 3.72 8.15 -14.36
N GLN A 235 3.20 8.37 -15.58
CA GLN A 235 3.68 7.69 -16.78
C GLN A 235 5.14 8.01 -17.14
N GLN A 236 5.52 9.28 -17.10
CA GLN A 236 6.92 9.67 -17.32
C GLN A 236 7.81 9.14 -16.20
N ILE A 237 7.29 9.14 -14.96
CA ILE A 237 7.97 8.59 -13.78
C ILE A 237 8.17 7.08 -13.95
N ASN A 238 7.16 6.30 -14.33
CA ASN A 238 7.29 4.84 -14.52
C ASN A 238 8.27 4.49 -15.65
N ALA A 239 8.18 5.17 -16.80
CA ALA A 239 9.08 4.92 -17.94
C ALA A 239 10.53 5.31 -17.60
N LYS A 240 10.74 6.50 -17.03
CA LYS A 240 12.07 6.96 -16.64
C LYS A 240 12.61 6.25 -15.40
N TRP A 241 11.76 5.67 -14.54
CA TRP A 241 12.22 4.84 -13.43
C TRP A 241 12.84 3.55 -13.90
N LEU A 242 12.23 2.90 -14.90
CA LEU A 242 12.85 1.72 -15.47
C LEU A 242 14.23 2.08 -16.03
N THR A 243 14.33 3.21 -16.74
CA THR A 243 15.61 3.73 -17.23
C THR A 243 16.57 4.05 -16.08
N LEU A 244 16.13 4.73 -15.02
CA LEU A 244 16.95 5.06 -13.87
C LEU A 244 17.43 3.80 -13.14
N SER A 245 16.58 2.79 -12.96
CA SER A 245 16.95 1.49 -12.38
C SER A 245 18.03 0.78 -13.20
N ILE A 246 17.91 0.80 -14.53
CA ILE A 246 18.92 0.25 -15.45
C ILE A 246 20.22 1.06 -15.35
N VAL A 247 20.14 2.39 -15.48
CA VAL A 247 21.30 3.31 -15.38
C VAL A 247 22.02 3.13 -14.06
N VAL A 248 21.29 3.09 -12.94
CA VAL A 248 21.85 2.85 -11.60
C VAL A 248 22.51 1.49 -11.53
N THR A 249 21.87 0.43 -12.02
CA THR A 249 22.47 -0.90 -12.01
C THR A 249 23.77 -0.94 -12.81
N HIS A 250 23.82 -0.30 -13.97
CA HIS A 250 25.01 -0.21 -14.81
C HIS A 250 26.10 0.68 -14.18
N THR A 251 25.71 1.83 -13.63
CA THR A 251 26.56 2.75 -12.86
C THR A 251 27.23 2.04 -11.69
N LEU A 252 26.47 1.29 -10.90
CA LEU A 252 26.99 0.50 -9.78
C LEU A 252 27.99 -0.58 -10.24
N ARG A 253 27.75 -1.21 -11.39
CA ARG A 253 28.68 -2.20 -11.95
C ARG A 253 29.98 -1.56 -12.41
N ALA A 254 29.89 -0.42 -13.11
CA ALA A 254 31.05 0.33 -13.58
C ALA A 254 31.90 0.85 -12.40
N TYR A 255 31.29 1.44 -11.38
CA TYR A 255 32.01 1.88 -10.16
C TYR A 255 32.70 0.72 -9.44
N ARG A 256 32.02 -0.42 -9.24
CA ARG A 256 32.65 -1.60 -8.62
C ARG A 256 33.86 -2.08 -9.40
N HIS A 257 33.81 -2.03 -10.73
CA HIS A 257 34.93 -2.41 -11.56
C HIS A 257 36.07 -1.39 -11.44
N ALA A 258 35.77 -0.10 -11.62
CA ALA A 258 36.73 0.98 -11.49
C ALA A 258 37.46 0.99 -10.13
N ILE A 259 36.72 0.83 -9.03
CA ILE A 259 37.27 0.74 -7.67
C ILE A 259 38.18 -0.49 -7.53
N LYS A 260 37.73 -1.66 -8.01
CA LYS A 260 38.53 -2.89 -7.94
C LYS A 260 39.87 -2.77 -8.68
N HIS A 261 39.91 -1.98 -9.74
CA HIS A 261 41.09 -1.75 -10.57
C HIS A 261 41.88 -0.48 -10.20
N ASN A 262 41.44 0.26 -9.17
CA ASN A 262 42.00 1.54 -8.75
C ASN A 262 42.10 2.55 -9.90
N ASP A 263 41.04 2.61 -10.70
CA ASP A 263 40.99 3.32 -11.97
C ASP A 263 39.63 4.01 -12.16
N ILE A 264 39.37 4.96 -11.25
CA ILE A 264 38.08 5.67 -11.22
C ILE A 264 37.97 6.72 -12.32
N ASP A 265 39.10 7.18 -12.85
CA ASP A 265 39.15 8.16 -13.92
C ASP A 265 38.71 7.52 -15.24
N GLU A 266 38.99 6.23 -15.44
CA GLU A 266 38.52 5.45 -16.58
C GLU A 266 37.15 4.77 -16.35
N PHE A 267 36.32 5.27 -15.42
CA PHE A 267 34.94 4.79 -15.23
C PHE A 267 34.20 4.60 -16.56
N GLU A 268 34.39 5.53 -17.50
CA GLU A 268 33.77 5.53 -18.82
C GLU A 268 34.22 4.36 -19.72
N HIS A 269 35.42 3.81 -19.53
CA HIS A 269 35.90 2.64 -20.27
C HIS A 269 35.13 1.37 -19.89
N TYR A 270 34.61 1.31 -18.66
CA TYR A 270 33.77 0.22 -18.18
C TYR A 270 32.30 0.33 -18.64
N CYS A 271 31.97 1.37 -19.42
CA CYS A 271 30.63 1.63 -19.95
C CYS A 271 30.32 0.96 -21.29
N ALA A 272 31.32 0.43 -22.00
CA ALA A 272 31.11 -0.17 -23.31
C ALA A 272 30.44 -1.55 -23.18
N THR A 273 29.12 -1.61 -23.39
CA THR A 273 28.45 -2.90 -23.61
C THR A 273 28.81 -3.42 -25.01
N PRO A 274 29.20 -4.70 -25.18
CA PRO A 274 29.64 -5.23 -26.48
C PRO A 274 28.57 -5.27 -27.58
N THR A 275 27.32 -4.90 -27.28
CA THR A 275 26.17 -5.31 -28.08
C THR A 275 25.62 -4.27 -29.06
N GLY A 276 26.15 -3.05 -29.12
CA GLY A 276 25.75 -2.04 -30.14
C GLY A 276 24.25 -1.69 -30.19
N ALA A 277 23.47 -2.12 -29.19
CA ALA A 277 22.09 -1.75 -29.01
C ALA A 277 22.03 -0.35 -28.36
N GLU A 278 21.01 0.42 -28.72
CA GLU A 278 20.78 1.83 -28.36
C GLU A 278 21.18 2.20 -26.92
N ASP A 279 21.62 3.46 -26.76
CA ASP A 279 22.18 4.17 -25.59
C ASP A 279 21.42 4.08 -24.25
N VAL A 280 20.36 3.28 -24.18
CA VAL A 280 19.53 3.10 -22.99
C VAL A 280 20.33 2.40 -21.90
N GLY A 281 20.66 3.16 -20.85
CA GLY A 281 21.31 2.62 -19.66
C GLY A 281 22.82 2.76 -19.63
N LYS A 282 23.44 3.65 -20.42
CA LYS A 282 24.86 3.98 -20.25
C LYS A 282 25.13 4.32 -18.76
N PRO A 283 26.16 3.72 -18.12
CA PRO A 283 26.55 4.14 -16.78
C PRO A 283 26.87 5.64 -16.77
N LEU A 284 26.41 6.31 -15.72
CA LEU A 284 26.63 7.73 -15.52
C LEU A 284 27.46 7.94 -14.27
N ARG A 285 28.23 9.02 -14.21
CA ARG A 285 28.79 9.48 -12.94
C ARG A 285 27.64 9.74 -11.96
N LEU A 286 27.85 9.54 -10.66
CA LEU A 286 26.77 9.70 -9.69
C LEU A 286 26.16 11.10 -9.77
N LYS A 287 26.99 12.14 -9.89
CA LYS A 287 26.53 13.52 -10.07
C LYS A 287 25.61 13.69 -11.28
N GLU A 288 25.91 13.01 -12.39
CA GLU A 288 25.10 13.02 -13.61
C GLU A 288 23.78 12.27 -13.42
N VAL A 289 23.75 11.17 -12.68
CA VAL A 289 22.49 10.51 -12.28
C VAL A 289 21.60 11.51 -11.54
N GLY A 290 22.16 12.25 -10.59
CA GLY A 290 21.42 13.25 -9.82
C GLY A 290 20.89 14.41 -10.68
N ILE A 291 21.64 14.83 -11.70
CA ILE A 291 21.22 15.89 -12.63
C ILE A 291 20.19 15.38 -13.63
N GLN A 292 20.46 14.26 -14.29
CA GLN A 292 19.62 13.72 -15.36
C GLN A 292 18.28 13.21 -14.84
N PHE A 293 18.23 12.71 -13.60
CA PHE A 293 17.04 12.16 -12.99
C PHE A 293 16.54 12.94 -11.76
N HIS A 294 16.83 14.24 -11.73
CA HIS A 294 16.48 15.11 -10.60
C HIS A 294 14.97 15.07 -10.30
N ASP A 295 14.15 15.24 -11.34
CA ASP A 295 12.70 15.34 -11.22
C ASP A 295 12.09 14.02 -10.75
N GLU A 296 12.61 12.87 -11.21
CA GLU A 296 12.14 11.56 -10.80
C GLU A 296 12.50 11.30 -9.34
N LEU A 297 13.76 11.53 -8.95
CA LEU A 297 14.21 11.39 -7.56
C LEU A 297 13.40 12.28 -6.62
N HIS A 298 13.13 13.52 -7.03
CA HIS A 298 12.28 14.45 -6.28
C HIS A 298 10.82 13.99 -6.23
N ALA A 299 10.27 13.46 -7.32
CA ALA A 299 8.93 12.90 -7.37
C ALA A 299 8.74 11.73 -6.41
N VAL A 300 9.73 10.83 -6.32
CA VAL A 300 9.71 9.73 -5.35
C VAL A 300 9.83 10.26 -3.92
N ALA A 301 10.69 11.25 -3.68
CA ALA A 301 10.75 11.90 -2.37
C ALA A 301 9.36 12.41 -1.94
N GLN A 302 8.69 13.16 -2.80
CA GLN A 302 7.34 13.69 -2.52
C GLN A 302 6.27 12.60 -2.39
N PHE A 303 6.29 11.56 -3.23
CA PHE A 303 5.32 10.46 -3.16
C PHE A 303 5.26 9.85 -1.76
N PHE A 304 6.41 9.65 -1.12
CA PHE A 304 6.47 9.04 0.20
C PHE A 304 6.46 10.04 1.36
N ASP A 305 6.69 11.32 1.08
CA ASP A 305 6.43 12.41 2.02
C ASP A 305 4.95 12.80 2.08
N CYS A 306 4.09 12.22 1.24
CA CYS A 306 2.65 12.45 1.30
C CYS A 306 2.07 12.05 2.66
N PHE A 307 1.03 12.78 3.08
CA PHE A 307 0.38 12.58 4.37
C PHE A 307 -0.25 11.19 4.47
N TRP A 308 -0.58 10.55 3.35
CA TRP A 308 -1.07 9.17 3.38
C TRP A 308 -0.14 8.22 4.14
N PHE A 309 1.19 8.31 3.96
CA PHE A 309 2.17 7.48 4.67
C PHE A 309 2.46 7.89 6.12
N SER A 310 1.90 9.00 6.60
CA SER A 310 2.09 9.43 7.99
C SER A 310 0.94 9.04 8.91
N ARG A 311 -0.15 8.46 8.40
CA ARG A 311 -1.38 8.24 9.18
C ARG A 311 -1.54 6.82 9.67
N VAL A 312 -2.08 6.65 10.88
CA VAL A 312 -2.27 5.32 11.48
C VAL A 312 -3.25 4.46 10.68
N TRP A 313 -4.41 5.01 10.30
CA TRP A 313 -5.46 4.27 9.58
C TRP A 313 -4.99 3.63 8.27
N THR A 314 -4.09 4.29 7.55
CA THR A 314 -3.63 3.80 6.25
C THR A 314 -2.73 2.57 6.37
N TRP A 315 -2.37 2.13 7.59
CA TRP A 315 -1.56 0.94 7.79
C TRP A 315 -2.26 -0.35 7.36
N GLN A 316 -3.54 -0.54 7.72
CA GLN A 316 -4.29 -1.71 7.30
C GLN A 316 -4.64 -1.67 5.80
N GLU A 317 -4.91 -0.48 5.27
CA GLU A 317 -5.09 -0.19 3.83
C GLU A 317 -3.85 -0.52 3.00
N PHE A 318 -2.67 -0.34 3.60
CA PHE A 318 -1.37 -0.58 3.00
C PHE A 318 -0.95 -2.05 3.05
N LEU A 319 -1.20 -2.71 4.18
CA LEU A 319 -0.64 -4.02 4.49
C LEU A 319 -1.52 -5.21 4.13
N LEU A 320 -2.83 -5.09 4.27
CA LEU A 320 -3.71 -6.24 4.14
C LEU A 320 -4.05 -6.59 2.68
N PRO A 321 -4.21 -5.62 1.76
CA PRO A 321 -4.51 -5.95 0.37
C PRO A 321 -3.40 -6.74 -0.31
N GLU A 322 -3.80 -7.69 -1.15
CA GLU A 322 -2.88 -8.39 -2.04
C GLU A 322 -2.32 -7.45 -3.11
N ARG A 323 -3.19 -6.56 -3.62
CA ARG A 323 -2.86 -5.58 -4.65
C ARG A 323 -3.13 -4.19 -4.13
N PHE A 324 -2.19 -3.29 -4.38
CA PHE A 324 -2.26 -1.90 -3.97
C PHE A 324 -1.85 -1.02 -5.15
N THR A 325 -2.62 0.03 -5.39
CA THR A 325 -2.37 1.03 -6.41
C THR A 325 -2.51 2.42 -5.81
N ALA A 326 -1.43 3.19 -5.76
CA ALA A 326 -1.49 4.60 -5.37
C ALA A 326 -1.86 5.45 -6.60
N ILE A 327 -2.76 6.41 -6.43
CA ILE A 327 -3.30 7.31 -7.46
C ILE A 327 -3.34 8.73 -6.90
N ASP A 328 -2.93 9.72 -7.69
CA ASP A 328 -3.10 11.14 -7.35
C ASP A 328 -4.59 11.45 -7.09
N GLU A 329 -4.87 12.02 -5.92
CA GLU A 329 -6.23 12.38 -5.50
C GLU A 329 -6.87 13.49 -6.36
N ARG A 330 -6.12 14.18 -7.22
CA ARG A 330 -6.60 15.25 -8.11
C ARG A 330 -6.66 14.86 -9.58
N CYS A 331 -6.54 13.57 -9.87
CA CYS A 331 -6.45 13.07 -11.23
C CYS A 331 -7.83 12.97 -11.89
N ASP A 332 -8.07 13.73 -12.96
CA ASP A 332 -9.27 13.63 -13.79
C ASP A 332 -9.29 12.40 -14.71
N THR A 333 -8.13 11.74 -14.87
CA THR A 333 -7.91 10.64 -15.81
C THR A 333 -7.09 9.50 -15.18
N VAL A 334 -7.78 8.61 -14.48
CA VAL A 334 -7.22 7.43 -13.77
C VAL A 334 -6.26 6.56 -14.60
N ARG A 335 -6.33 6.63 -15.94
CA ARG A 335 -5.60 5.78 -16.90
C ARG A 335 -4.08 5.75 -16.69
N PHE A 336 -3.48 6.77 -16.08
CA PHE A 336 -2.05 7.05 -16.22
C PHE A 336 -1.28 7.26 -14.91
N HIS A 337 -1.93 7.04 -13.76
CA HIS A 337 -1.43 7.53 -12.46
C HIS A 337 -1.28 6.45 -11.38
N GLY A 338 -1.31 5.17 -11.74
CA GLY A 338 -1.21 4.05 -10.80
C GLY A 338 0.23 3.57 -10.56
N SER A 339 0.69 3.55 -9.31
CA SER A 339 1.93 2.87 -8.90
C SER A 339 1.64 1.66 -8.01
N THR A 340 2.25 0.52 -8.32
CA THR A 340 2.14 -0.72 -7.52
C THR A 340 3.37 -0.93 -6.64
N PHE A 341 3.24 -1.74 -5.60
CA PHE A 341 4.36 -2.13 -4.74
C PHE A 341 5.56 -2.70 -5.49
N VAL A 342 5.33 -3.45 -6.57
CA VAL A 342 6.42 -4.05 -7.34
C VAL A 342 7.34 -2.95 -7.90
N TYR A 343 6.76 -1.84 -8.36
CA TYR A 343 7.52 -0.69 -8.84
C TYR A 343 8.20 0.06 -7.70
N LEU A 344 7.47 0.34 -6.61
CA LEU A 344 8.02 1.03 -5.43
C LEU A 344 9.20 0.26 -4.84
N ASP A 345 9.11 -1.06 -4.76
CA ASP A 345 10.15 -1.93 -4.25
C ASP A 345 11.42 -1.91 -5.11
N GLN A 346 11.26 -1.92 -6.44
CA GLN A 346 12.40 -1.78 -7.36
C GLN A 346 13.09 -0.42 -7.24
N ILE A 347 12.31 0.65 -7.07
CA ILE A 347 12.83 2.00 -6.84
C ILE A 347 13.66 2.01 -5.55
N ILE A 348 13.10 1.51 -4.45
CA ILE A 348 13.75 1.50 -3.14
C ILE A 348 15.03 0.68 -3.18
N TRP A 349 15.01 -0.49 -3.78
CA TRP A 349 16.20 -1.33 -3.90
C TRP A 349 17.31 -0.64 -4.71
N SER A 350 16.95 0.10 -5.76
CA SER A 350 17.91 0.90 -6.52
C SER A 350 18.48 2.03 -5.67
N LEU A 351 17.64 2.78 -4.96
CA LEU A 351 18.08 3.86 -4.04
C LEU A 351 18.97 3.33 -2.91
N GLN A 352 18.64 2.16 -2.35
CA GLN A 352 19.42 1.48 -1.31
C GLN A 352 20.84 1.21 -1.78
N LYS A 353 20.99 0.70 -3.01
CA LYS A 353 22.29 0.35 -3.55
C LYS A 353 23.15 1.58 -3.82
N ILE A 354 22.54 2.66 -4.33
CA ILE A 354 23.22 3.95 -4.49
C ILE A 354 23.71 4.44 -3.13
N HIS A 355 22.80 4.50 -2.15
CA HIS A 355 23.08 4.95 -0.80
C HIS A 355 24.20 4.12 -0.15
N SER A 356 24.10 2.80 -0.19
CA SER A 356 25.11 1.89 0.38
C SER A 356 26.48 2.07 -0.27
N MET A 357 26.53 2.34 -1.57
CA MET A 357 27.80 2.54 -2.29
C MET A 357 28.43 3.89 -1.94
N ILE A 358 27.63 4.96 -1.88
CA ILE A 358 28.10 6.28 -1.41
C ILE A 358 28.65 6.16 0.01
N GLU A 359 27.97 5.42 0.89
CA GLU A 359 28.42 5.27 2.27
C GLU A 359 29.72 4.47 2.41
N SER A 360 29.95 3.47 1.56
CA SER A 360 31.13 2.60 1.65
C SER A 360 32.39 3.18 1.00
N GLU A 361 32.26 4.11 0.05
CA GLU A 361 33.38 4.59 -0.78
C GLU A 361 33.64 6.10 -0.61
N PRO A 362 34.75 6.50 0.07
CA PRO A 362 35.03 7.91 0.37
C PRO A 362 35.07 8.81 -0.87
N ILE A 363 35.62 8.32 -1.98
CA ILE A 363 35.73 9.06 -3.23
C ILE A 363 34.37 9.42 -3.84
N LEU A 364 33.36 8.57 -3.61
CA LEU A 364 32.00 8.84 -4.05
C LEU A 364 31.28 9.84 -3.14
N LYS A 365 31.67 9.94 -1.86
CA LYS A 365 31.17 11.00 -0.96
C LYS A 365 31.62 12.38 -1.44
N GLU A 366 32.84 12.48 -1.96
CA GLU A 366 33.40 13.74 -2.48
C GLU A 366 32.76 14.14 -3.81
N GLU A 367 32.59 13.20 -4.75
CA GLU A 367 31.94 13.44 -6.05
C GLU A 367 30.48 13.94 -5.89
N TYR A 368 29.87 13.64 -4.75
CA TYR A 368 28.44 13.71 -4.52
C TYR A 368 28.03 14.73 -3.44
N GLN A 369 28.90 15.70 -3.10
CA GLN A 369 28.58 16.82 -2.19
C GLN A 369 27.44 17.70 -2.77
N GLY A 370 26.18 17.39 -2.41
CA GLY A 370 24.98 18.13 -2.82
C GLY A 370 23.70 17.70 -2.07
N GLY A 371 22.62 18.48 -2.17
CA GLY A 371 21.37 18.27 -1.42
C GLY A 371 20.58 17.01 -1.80
N ILE A 372 20.83 16.44 -2.98
CA ILE A 372 20.13 15.24 -3.49
C ILE A 372 20.46 13.99 -2.65
N THR A 373 21.67 13.85 -2.12
CA THR A 373 22.05 12.74 -1.21
C THR A 373 21.23 12.76 0.06
N GLN A 374 21.01 13.96 0.61
CA GLN A 374 20.18 14.11 1.79
C GLN A 374 18.73 13.81 1.48
N ALA A 375 18.23 14.20 0.30
CA ALA A 375 16.91 13.81 -0.18
C ALA A 375 16.83 12.28 -0.32
N ILE A 376 17.66 11.65 -1.16
CA ILE A 376 17.73 10.20 -1.38
C ILE A 376 17.92 9.43 -0.08
N SER A 377 18.78 9.87 0.83
CA SER A 377 19.05 9.21 2.10
C SER A 377 17.85 9.31 3.05
N LYS A 378 17.30 10.52 3.27
CA LYS A 378 16.09 10.70 4.09
C LYS A 378 14.90 9.92 3.54
N SER A 379 14.72 10.02 2.23
CA SER A 379 13.76 9.26 1.44
C SER A 379 13.99 7.76 1.65
N TYR A 380 15.16 7.23 1.31
CA TYR A 380 15.52 5.81 1.48
C TYR A 380 15.29 5.30 2.91
N THR A 381 15.75 5.99 3.95
CA THR A 381 15.57 5.55 5.34
C THR A 381 14.08 5.45 5.69
N ARG A 382 13.28 6.45 5.31
CA ARG A 382 11.83 6.44 5.53
C ARG A 382 11.15 5.32 4.72
N PHE A 383 11.60 5.07 3.49
CA PHE A 383 10.98 4.11 2.58
C PHE A 383 11.33 2.67 2.90
N HIS A 384 12.60 2.42 3.20
CA HIS A 384 13.08 1.12 3.64
C HIS A 384 12.27 0.69 4.87
N HIS A 385 12.05 1.61 5.81
CA HIS A 385 11.22 1.29 6.97
C HIS A 385 9.79 0.89 6.58
N ILE A 386 9.10 1.68 5.75
CA ILE A 386 7.72 1.40 5.32
C ILE A 386 7.59 0.06 4.56
N ILE A 387 8.54 -0.26 3.68
CA ILE A 387 8.47 -1.45 2.81
C ILE A 387 9.01 -2.69 3.50
N GLU A 388 10.05 -2.55 4.33
CA GLU A 388 10.52 -3.65 5.17
C GLU A 388 9.46 -4.02 6.20
N GLN A 389 8.77 -3.04 6.78
CA GLN A 389 7.56 -3.25 7.57
C GLN A 389 6.53 -4.03 6.76
N GLN A 390 6.27 -3.64 5.50
CA GLN A 390 5.29 -4.34 4.68
C GLN A 390 5.62 -5.82 4.46
N ARG A 391 6.87 -6.13 4.13
CA ARG A 391 7.32 -7.50 3.89
C ARG A 391 7.30 -8.34 5.16
N THR A 392 7.88 -7.79 6.22
CA THR A 392 8.03 -8.48 7.51
C THR A 392 6.67 -8.71 8.12
N ILE A 393 5.84 -7.66 8.24
CA ILE A 393 4.51 -7.75 8.83
C ILE A 393 3.60 -8.68 8.03
N LYS A 394 3.63 -8.71 6.68
CA LYS A 394 2.81 -9.66 5.93
C LYS A 394 3.12 -11.11 6.29
N VAL A 395 4.41 -11.46 6.39
CA VAL A 395 4.84 -12.80 6.81
C VAL A 395 4.43 -13.05 8.27
N ASP A 396 4.65 -12.07 9.14
CA ASP A 396 4.40 -12.21 10.58
C ASP A 396 2.92 -12.22 10.95
N LEU A 397 2.06 -11.54 10.18
CA LEU A 397 0.61 -11.63 10.29
C LEU A 397 0.14 -13.04 9.94
N GLN A 398 0.74 -13.67 8.93
CA GLN A 398 0.44 -15.07 8.62
C GLN A 398 0.89 -15.99 9.74
N LEU A 399 2.05 -15.73 10.35
CA LEU A 399 2.52 -16.46 11.54
C LEU A 399 1.60 -16.23 12.75
N TRP A 400 1.11 -15.00 12.95
CA TRP A 400 0.16 -14.64 14.01
C TRP A 400 -1.17 -15.38 13.84
N LYS A 401 -1.64 -15.52 12.61
CA LYS A 401 -2.87 -16.27 12.31
C LYS A 401 -2.66 -17.79 12.44
N ASN A 402 -1.46 -18.29 12.20
CA ASN A 402 -1.09 -19.71 12.28
C ASN A 402 -0.97 -20.21 13.73
N SER A 403 -1.56 -21.35 14.07
CA SER A 403 -1.60 -21.89 15.44
C SER A 403 -0.24 -22.22 16.09
N LYS A 404 0.84 -22.42 15.33
CA LYS A 404 2.13 -22.92 15.88
C LYS A 404 3.19 -21.87 16.22
N ALA A 405 3.11 -20.65 15.68
CA ALA A 405 4.16 -19.63 15.81
C ALA A 405 3.58 -18.24 16.15
N ARG A 406 2.45 -18.22 16.86
CA ARG A 406 1.65 -17.01 17.07
C ARG A 406 2.40 -15.92 17.83
N LEU A 407 3.08 -16.24 18.93
CA LEU A 407 3.71 -15.20 19.75
C LEU A 407 4.93 -14.57 19.07
N ILE A 408 5.67 -15.34 18.26
CA ILE A 408 6.78 -14.79 17.46
C ILE A 408 6.25 -13.82 16.41
N GLY A 409 5.21 -14.23 15.67
CA GLY A 409 4.55 -13.36 14.68
C GLY A 409 4.00 -12.10 15.34
N LEU A 410 3.28 -12.24 16.46
CA LEU A 410 2.76 -11.09 17.21
C LEU A 410 3.87 -10.16 17.70
N LYS A 411 4.95 -10.71 18.26
CA LYS A 411 6.09 -9.91 18.71
C LYS A 411 6.61 -9.04 17.58
N SER A 412 6.84 -9.65 16.40
CA SER A 412 7.33 -8.90 15.25
C SER A 412 6.33 -7.84 14.79
N VAL A 413 5.03 -8.14 14.75
CA VAL A 413 3.99 -7.14 14.44
C VAL A 413 4.06 -5.96 15.42
N LEU A 414 4.13 -6.21 16.73
CA LEU A 414 4.22 -5.17 17.75
C LEU A 414 5.53 -4.37 17.67
N ASP A 415 6.67 -5.02 17.44
CA ASP A 415 7.96 -4.35 17.23
C ASP A 415 7.90 -3.40 16.01
N ASN A 416 7.20 -3.82 14.96
CA ASN A 416 7.00 -2.97 13.78
C ASN A 416 6.08 -1.77 14.07
N LEU A 417 5.02 -1.95 14.88
CA LEU A 417 4.19 -0.84 15.33
C LEU A 417 4.99 0.13 16.22
N ALA A 418 5.83 -0.40 17.12
CA ALA A 418 6.73 0.37 17.99
C ALA A 418 7.76 1.20 17.19
N GLY A 419 8.18 0.73 16.02
CA GLY A 419 9.06 1.49 15.12
C GLY A 419 8.35 2.58 14.30
N SER A 420 7.02 2.58 14.24
CA SER A 420 6.27 3.39 13.29
C SER A 420 6.16 4.88 13.70
N PRO A 421 6.55 5.82 12.82
CA PRO A 421 6.47 7.25 13.11
C PRO A 421 5.08 7.85 12.89
N ARG A 422 4.07 7.03 12.61
CA ARG A 422 2.75 7.50 12.17
C ARG A 422 1.96 8.15 13.28
N THR A 423 1.15 9.13 12.91
CA THR A 423 0.38 9.96 13.82
C THR A 423 -1.10 9.97 13.45
N CYS A 424 -1.92 10.42 14.38
CA CYS A 424 -3.33 10.69 14.17
C CYS A 424 -3.74 11.98 14.90
N THR A 425 -4.87 12.55 14.52
CA THR A 425 -5.44 13.73 15.17
C THR A 425 -6.26 13.36 16.40
N ASN A 426 -6.93 12.20 16.37
CA ASN A 426 -7.66 11.66 17.52
C ASN A 426 -6.84 10.55 18.18
N PRO A 427 -6.46 10.67 19.46
CA PRO A 427 -5.69 9.65 20.17
C PRO A 427 -6.26 8.23 20.11
N VAL A 428 -7.58 8.05 20.08
CA VAL A 428 -8.21 6.71 19.99
C VAL A 428 -7.79 5.95 18.72
N ASP A 429 -7.44 6.68 17.65
CA ASP A 429 -7.06 6.11 16.37
C ASP A 429 -5.73 5.34 16.42
N TYR A 430 -4.88 5.59 17.41
CA TYR A 430 -3.70 4.76 17.66
C TYR A 430 -4.07 3.30 17.95
N VAL A 431 -5.22 3.07 18.58
CA VAL A 431 -5.77 1.73 18.82
C VAL A 431 -6.59 1.28 17.61
N TYR A 432 -7.53 2.10 17.17
CA TYR A 432 -8.49 1.72 16.13
C TYR A 432 -7.86 1.41 14.78
N GLY A 433 -6.83 2.14 14.37
CA GLY A 433 -6.17 1.92 13.08
C GLY A 433 -5.37 0.62 12.99
N VAL A 434 -5.21 -0.13 14.09
CA VAL A 434 -4.50 -1.43 14.09
C VAL A 434 -5.36 -2.62 14.52
N LEU A 435 -6.63 -2.42 14.89
CA LEU A 435 -7.51 -3.50 15.36
C LEU A 435 -7.66 -4.62 14.35
N GLY A 436 -7.87 -4.27 13.07
CA GLY A 436 -8.00 -5.24 11.98
C GLY A 436 -6.73 -6.09 11.78
N LEU A 437 -5.55 -5.50 11.99
CA LEU A 437 -4.25 -6.21 11.90
C LEU A 437 -4.10 -7.22 13.03
N LEU A 438 -4.48 -6.82 14.24
CA LEU A 438 -4.38 -7.66 15.43
C LEU A 438 -5.55 -8.65 15.54
N ALA A 439 -6.60 -8.44 14.71
CA ALA A 439 -7.90 -9.09 14.76
C ALA A 439 -8.58 -8.96 16.14
N ILE A 440 -8.39 -7.83 16.81
CA ILE A 440 -8.92 -7.53 18.15
C ILE A 440 -10.21 -6.72 17.98
N ASP A 441 -11.22 -7.05 18.78
CA ASP A 441 -12.47 -6.30 18.82
C ASP A 441 -12.47 -5.36 20.03
N VAL A 442 -12.61 -4.07 19.76
CA VAL A 442 -12.79 -3.01 20.77
C VAL A 442 -13.93 -2.13 20.27
N PRO A 443 -14.99 -1.92 21.07
CA PRO A 443 -16.08 -1.04 20.70
C PRO A 443 -15.61 0.41 20.50
N ARG A 444 -16.37 1.17 19.72
CA ARG A 444 -16.15 2.62 19.59
C ARG A 444 -16.50 3.32 20.90
N MET A 445 -15.59 4.17 21.38
CA MET A 445 -15.70 4.95 22.60
C MET A 445 -14.99 6.29 22.40
N ASP A 446 -15.50 7.34 23.04
CA ASP A 446 -14.93 8.69 22.89
C ASP A 446 -13.74 8.94 23.83
N ASP A 447 -13.71 8.29 24.99
CA ASP A 447 -12.66 8.46 25.99
C ASP A 447 -11.41 7.61 25.63
N PRO A 448 -10.25 8.25 25.33
CA PRO A 448 -9.02 7.53 25.00
C PRO A 448 -8.56 6.55 26.08
N GLN A 449 -8.82 6.85 27.35
CA GLN A 449 -8.41 5.99 28.46
C GLN A 449 -9.28 4.74 28.56
N ALA A 450 -10.59 4.88 28.35
CA ALA A 450 -11.49 3.75 28.27
C ALA A 450 -11.18 2.85 27.05
N VAL A 451 -10.86 3.44 25.89
CA VAL A 451 -10.41 2.68 24.70
C VAL A 451 -9.15 1.89 25.01
N TRP A 452 -8.13 2.55 25.57
CA TRP A 452 -6.86 1.91 25.89
C TRP A 452 -7.00 0.78 26.91
N SER A 453 -7.75 1.01 27.98
CA SER A 453 -8.01 0.01 29.02
C SER A 453 -8.74 -1.21 28.46
N THR A 454 -9.76 -0.99 27.62
CA THR A 454 -10.49 -2.08 26.94
C THR A 454 -9.56 -2.85 26.02
N PHE A 455 -8.77 -2.16 25.21
CA PHE A 455 -7.78 -2.77 24.33
C PHE A 455 -6.79 -3.66 25.08
N LEU A 456 -6.22 -3.18 26.19
CA LEU A 456 -5.31 -3.97 27.03
C LEU A 456 -6.00 -5.22 27.60
N SER A 457 -7.25 -5.10 28.05
CA SER A 457 -8.02 -6.25 28.55
C SER A 457 -8.18 -7.33 27.48
N VAL A 458 -8.66 -6.95 26.29
CA VAL A 458 -8.89 -7.90 25.18
C VAL A 458 -7.57 -8.49 24.66
N LEU A 459 -6.51 -7.68 24.56
CA LEU A 459 -5.17 -8.16 24.21
C LEU A 459 -4.66 -9.16 25.25
N GLY A 460 -4.84 -8.90 26.54
CA GLY A 460 -4.40 -9.77 27.63
C GLY A 460 -5.08 -11.14 27.60
N GLU A 461 -6.40 -11.18 27.42
CA GLU A 461 -7.16 -12.42 27.25
C GLU A 461 -6.67 -13.21 26.02
N ARG A 462 -6.41 -12.50 24.92
CA ARG A 462 -5.89 -13.12 23.70
C ARG A 462 -4.49 -13.68 23.88
N LEU A 463 -3.59 -12.97 24.55
CA LEU A 463 -2.25 -13.45 24.87
C LEU A 463 -2.32 -14.74 25.69
N GLN A 464 -3.17 -14.79 26.72
CA GLN A 464 -3.37 -16.00 27.54
C GLN A 464 -3.90 -17.18 26.72
N SER A 465 -4.83 -16.92 25.80
CA SER A 465 -5.37 -17.96 24.90
C SER A 465 -4.31 -18.52 23.97
N VAL A 466 -3.46 -17.65 23.42
CA VAL A 466 -2.38 -18.04 22.50
C VAL A 466 -1.25 -18.76 23.25
N GLU A 467 -0.84 -18.26 24.41
CA GLU A 467 0.26 -18.81 25.21
C GLU A 467 0.06 -20.28 25.58
N LYS A 468 -1.19 -20.70 25.84
CA LYS A 468 -1.54 -22.11 26.13
C LYS A 468 -1.07 -23.07 25.04
N ASN A 469 -0.94 -22.59 23.80
CA ASN A 469 -0.59 -23.38 22.64
C ASN A 469 0.84 -23.10 22.12
N ASP A 470 1.55 -22.11 22.68
CA ASP A 470 2.88 -21.74 22.25
C ASP A 470 3.95 -22.48 23.08
N PRO A 471 4.81 -23.32 22.49
CA PRO A 471 5.79 -24.10 23.25
C PRO A 471 7.00 -23.28 23.73
N ASP A 472 7.28 -22.13 23.12
CA ASP A 472 8.57 -21.46 23.22
C ASP A 472 8.53 -20.16 24.02
N PHE A 473 7.36 -19.49 24.10
CA PHE A 473 7.25 -18.17 24.72
C PHE A 473 6.11 -18.06 25.74
N PHE A 474 6.31 -17.14 26.68
CA PHE A 474 5.30 -16.49 27.51
C PHE A 474 5.14 -15.05 27.03
N ALA A 475 3.94 -14.49 27.12
CA ALA A 475 3.68 -13.10 26.77
C ALA A 475 2.75 -12.44 27.78
N SER A 476 3.16 -11.30 28.32
CA SER A 476 2.34 -10.52 29.24
C SER A 476 2.38 -9.03 28.91
N ILE A 477 1.30 -8.33 29.20
CA ILE A 477 1.24 -6.87 29.05
C ILE A 477 2.21 -6.23 30.05
N SER A 478 2.96 -5.21 29.61
CA SER A 478 3.86 -4.48 30.48
C SER A 478 3.09 -3.67 31.53
N GLU A 479 3.57 -3.65 32.77
CA GLU A 479 3.01 -2.81 33.84
C GLU A 479 2.95 -1.32 33.44
N THR A 480 3.92 -0.85 32.65
CA THR A 480 3.95 0.52 32.13
C THR A 480 2.84 0.83 31.13
N ALA A 481 2.28 -0.19 30.47
CA ALA A 481 1.19 0.00 29.52
C ALA A 481 -0.10 0.43 30.25
N HIS A 482 -0.35 -0.07 31.46
CA HIS A 482 -1.54 0.27 32.24
C HIS A 482 -1.57 1.72 32.72
N SER A 483 -0.42 2.38 32.83
CA SER A 483 -0.31 3.79 33.21
C SER A 483 -0.09 4.72 32.01
N PHE A 484 -0.06 4.19 30.79
CA PHE A 484 0.16 4.97 29.59
C PHE A 484 -1.04 5.88 29.28
N ASP A 485 -0.76 7.14 28.96
CA ASP A 485 -1.79 8.10 28.60
C ASP A 485 -1.86 8.29 27.08
N LEU A 486 -2.87 7.67 26.47
CA LEU A 486 -3.05 7.68 25.02
C LEU A 486 -3.13 9.11 24.46
N SER A 487 -3.68 10.06 25.23
CA SER A 487 -3.77 11.47 24.81
C SER A 487 -2.41 12.17 24.68
N LYS A 488 -1.36 11.63 25.31
CA LYS A 488 0.01 12.13 25.26
C LYS A 488 0.87 11.40 24.21
N ALA A 489 0.28 10.52 23.41
CA ALA A 489 1.00 9.77 22.39
C ALA A 489 1.44 10.69 21.24
N ASN A 490 2.74 10.70 20.93
CA ASN A 490 3.30 11.51 19.85
C ASN A 490 3.16 10.82 18.48
N ASN A 491 3.19 9.49 18.47
CA ASN A 491 3.08 8.63 17.30
C ASN A 491 2.76 7.20 17.74
N LEU A 492 2.52 6.33 16.77
CA LEU A 492 2.21 4.92 16.97
C LEU A 492 3.32 4.19 17.73
N GLY A 493 4.58 4.53 17.45
CA GLY A 493 5.73 3.98 18.15
C GLY A 493 5.66 4.20 19.67
N HIS A 494 5.31 5.41 20.12
CA HIS A 494 5.17 5.73 21.54
C HIS A 494 4.12 4.86 22.26
N VAL A 495 3.07 4.44 21.55
CA VAL A 495 1.96 3.63 22.11
C VAL A 495 2.35 2.16 22.24
N TYR A 496 3.07 1.63 21.25
CA TYR A 496 3.35 0.20 21.14
C TYR A 496 4.74 -0.21 21.64
N ASP A 497 5.64 0.74 21.89
CA ASP A 497 6.97 0.47 22.45
C ASP A 497 6.86 -0.19 23.84
N GLY A 498 7.49 -1.35 23.97
CA GLY A 498 7.46 -2.13 25.22
C GLY A 498 6.08 -2.60 25.68
N LEU A 499 5.05 -2.57 24.82
CA LEU A 499 3.67 -2.92 25.19
C LEU A 499 3.54 -4.32 25.80
N VAL A 500 4.22 -5.31 25.19
CA VAL A 500 4.18 -6.72 25.60
C VAL A 500 5.59 -7.22 25.91
N LYS A 501 5.74 -7.88 27.06
CA LYS A 501 6.97 -8.56 27.46
C LYS A 501 6.92 -10.02 26.99
N PHE A 502 7.84 -10.39 26.11
CA PHE A 502 7.99 -11.77 25.64
C PHE A 502 9.14 -12.46 26.38
N THR A 503 8.85 -13.57 27.06
CA THR A 503 9.84 -14.34 27.82
C THR A 503 9.97 -15.75 27.26
N ARG A 504 11.20 -16.18 26.93
CA ARG A 504 11.43 -17.55 26.43
C ARG A 504 11.21 -18.56 27.54
N LYS A 505 10.44 -19.62 27.26
CA LYS A 505 10.33 -20.80 28.13
C LYS A 505 11.72 -21.41 28.26
N SER A 506 12.23 -21.48 29.48
CA SER A 506 13.46 -22.22 29.78
C SER A 506 13.28 -23.64 29.24
N SER A 507 14.08 -24.02 28.23
CA SER A 507 14.22 -25.43 27.92
C SER A 507 14.85 -26.05 29.15
N LYS A 508 14.04 -26.67 30.01
CA LYS A 508 14.56 -27.64 30.95
C LYS A 508 15.17 -28.72 30.07
N HIS A 509 16.47 -28.59 29.80
CA HIS A 509 17.25 -29.64 29.22
C HIS A 509 17.07 -30.82 30.15
N THR A 510 16.26 -31.78 29.71
CA THR A 510 16.32 -33.17 30.09
C THR A 510 17.73 -33.65 29.77
N ARG A 511 18.72 -33.25 30.57
CA ARG A 511 19.94 -34.02 30.80
C ARG A 511 19.46 -35.26 31.56
N MET A 512 18.82 -36.17 30.84
CA MET A 512 18.82 -37.56 31.26
C MET A 512 20.27 -37.98 31.19
N GLY A 513 20.87 -38.12 32.37
CA GLY A 513 22.20 -38.70 32.49
C GLY A 513 22.18 -40.07 31.86
N THR A 514 22.96 -40.26 30.81
CA THR A 514 23.58 -41.55 30.53
C THR A 514 24.64 -41.75 31.61
N GLN A 515 24.25 -42.45 32.68
CA GLN A 515 25.18 -43.19 33.51
C GLN A 515 25.32 -44.60 32.97
#